data_AF-A0A8H7GJ69-F1
#
_entry.id   AF-A0A8H7GJ69-F1
#
_cell.length_a   1.000
_cell.length_b   1.000
_cell.length_c   1.000
_cell.angle_alpha   90.00
_cell.angle_beta   90.00
_cell.angle_gamma   90.00
#
_symmetry.space_group_name_H-M   'P 1'
#
loop_
_entity.id
_entity.type
_entity.pdbx_description
1 polymer ?
#
loop_
_entity_poly.entity_id
_entity_poly.type
_entity_poly.pdbx_seq_one_letter_code
_entity_poly.pdbx_strand_id
1 'polypeptide(L)'
;MSVDLTEDLSNLHISKEASHQAPRAVPRTKAVSPHDPAVLEPLPPQASTSNRIYYYGWTVEEEWVERQAPQLNRLGAGLNALRVKSGYRHLHGVNGYVNDKDASPHMDVGPDGRKVSFVIMVAANWVNESLGIDLYNRRPTVRQMERLVELFGRKPSWHMDGRPKRYFGDYPLAMHLTDR
;
A
#
# COMPACT_ATOMS: atom_id res chain seq x y z
N MET A 1 2.48 -58.06 -77.97
CA MET A 1 1.95 -56.91 -78.71
C MET A 1 0.84 -56.31 -77.88
N SER A 2 0.87 -54.99 -77.77
CA SER A 2 -0.16 -54.07 -77.25
C SER A 2 -0.46 -54.05 -75.75
N VAL A 3 -0.16 -52.85 -75.24
CA VAL A 3 -0.45 -52.20 -73.97
C VAL A 3 -1.96 -52.09 -73.74
N ASP A 4 -2.41 -52.09 -72.49
CA ASP A 4 -3.32 -51.03 -72.07
C ASP A 4 -3.12 -50.64 -70.60
N LEU A 5 -3.17 -49.33 -70.39
CA LEU A 5 -2.92 -48.58 -69.16
C LEU A 5 -4.26 -48.26 -68.48
N THR A 6 -4.39 -48.52 -67.19
CA THR A 6 -5.22 -47.67 -66.32
C THR A 6 -4.68 -47.66 -64.89
N GLU A 7 -4.39 -46.44 -64.45
CA GLU A 7 -4.04 -46.05 -63.09
C GLU A 7 -5.21 -46.29 -62.13
N ASP A 8 -4.93 -46.73 -60.91
CA ASP A 8 -5.70 -46.26 -59.75
C ASP A 8 -4.77 -46.10 -58.55
N LEU A 9 -4.40 -44.83 -58.34
CA LEU A 9 -3.72 -44.32 -57.16
C LEU A 9 -4.78 -44.03 -56.10
N SER A 10 -4.98 -44.93 -55.15
CA SER A 10 -5.73 -44.56 -53.95
C SER A 10 -5.30 -45.35 -52.71
N ASN A 11 -4.86 -44.54 -51.72
CA ASN A 11 -4.90 -44.80 -50.28
C ASN A 11 -3.65 -45.36 -49.58
N LEU A 12 -2.58 -44.55 -49.61
CA LEU A 12 -1.84 -44.26 -48.38
C LEU A 12 -2.71 -43.37 -47.47
N HIS A 13 -3.06 -43.85 -46.28
CA HIS A 13 -3.42 -42.99 -45.15
C HIS A 13 -2.64 -43.43 -43.92
N ILE A 14 -1.45 -42.85 -43.78
CA ILE A 14 -0.67 -42.85 -42.54
C ILE A 14 -1.11 -41.60 -41.78
N SER A 15 -2.04 -41.75 -40.84
CA SER A 15 -2.34 -40.68 -39.87
C SER A 15 -1.27 -40.67 -38.79
N LYS A 16 -0.23 -39.85 -39.00
CA LYS A 16 0.62 -39.33 -37.91
C LYS A 16 -0.15 -38.20 -37.22
N GLU A 17 -0.92 -38.54 -36.19
CA GLU A 17 -1.38 -37.53 -35.23
C GLU A 17 -0.20 -37.11 -34.35
N ALA A 18 0.58 -36.16 -34.85
CA ALA A 18 1.47 -35.37 -34.01
C ALA A 18 0.60 -34.44 -33.16
N SER A 19 0.37 -34.86 -31.91
CA SER A 19 -0.25 -34.03 -30.88
C SER A 19 0.61 -32.78 -30.62
N HIS A 20 0.36 -31.72 -31.38
CA HIS A 20 0.83 -30.37 -31.09
C HIS A 20 -0.01 -29.78 -29.95
N GLN A 21 0.22 -30.27 -28.73
CA GLN A 21 -0.12 -29.46 -27.55
C GLN A 21 0.89 -28.31 -27.50
N ALA A 22 0.44 -27.14 -27.97
CA ALA A 22 1.14 -25.89 -27.74
C ALA A 22 1.42 -25.77 -26.23
N PRO A 23 2.64 -25.38 -25.82
CA PRO A 23 2.95 -25.20 -24.41
C PRO A 23 1.98 -24.17 -23.84
N ARG A 24 1.18 -24.59 -22.83
CA ARG A 24 0.34 -23.70 -22.03
C ARG A 24 1.23 -22.55 -21.57
N ALA A 25 0.95 -21.34 -22.05
CA ALA A 25 1.64 -20.14 -21.63
C ALA A 25 1.51 -20.03 -20.10
N VAL A 26 2.61 -20.30 -19.38
CA VAL A 26 2.70 -19.99 -17.96
C VAL A 26 2.44 -18.49 -17.84
N PRO A 27 1.48 -18.02 -17.03
CA PRO A 27 1.28 -16.59 -16.85
C PRO A 27 2.61 -16.01 -16.38
N ARG A 28 3.23 -15.17 -17.21
CA ARG A 28 4.41 -14.41 -16.82
C ARG A 28 3.97 -13.51 -15.67
N THR A 29 4.33 -13.86 -14.45
CA THR A 29 4.26 -12.96 -13.30
C THR A 29 5.03 -11.71 -13.71
N LYS A 30 4.33 -10.59 -13.90
CA LYS A 30 4.98 -9.31 -14.20
C LYS A 30 6.00 -9.06 -13.10
N ALA A 31 7.27 -8.86 -13.48
CA ALA A 31 8.29 -8.41 -12.54
C ALA A 31 7.83 -7.07 -11.96
N VAL A 32 7.81 -6.95 -10.64
CA VAL A 32 7.40 -5.71 -9.95
C VAL A 32 8.49 -4.66 -10.18
N SER A 33 8.12 -3.51 -10.74
CA SER A 33 9.04 -2.40 -10.94
C SER A 33 9.26 -1.63 -9.63
N PRO A 34 10.47 -1.13 -9.33
CA PRO A 34 10.72 -0.24 -8.18
C PRO A 34 9.88 1.05 -8.20
N HIS A 35 9.34 1.41 -9.37
CA HIS A 35 8.49 2.57 -9.59
C HIS A 35 6.99 2.26 -9.54
N ASP A 36 6.61 0.98 -9.46
CA ASP A 36 5.22 0.61 -9.26
C ASP A 36 4.75 1.04 -7.87
N PRO A 37 3.47 1.39 -7.69
CA PRO A 37 2.91 1.64 -6.37
C PRO A 37 3.08 0.43 -5.46
N ALA A 38 3.48 0.65 -4.20
CA ALA A 38 3.64 -0.42 -3.23
C ALA A 38 2.29 -1.13 -2.98
N VAL A 39 2.38 -2.46 -2.82
CA VAL A 39 1.24 -3.29 -2.40
C VAL A 39 1.12 -3.17 -0.89
N LEU A 40 -0.06 -2.77 -0.43
CA LEU A 40 -0.37 -2.67 1.00
C LEU A 40 -0.87 -4.03 1.51
N GLU A 41 -0.70 -4.28 2.80
CA GLU A 41 -1.35 -5.44 3.44
C GLU A 41 -2.88 -5.37 3.28
N PRO A 42 -3.57 -6.52 3.22
CA PRO A 42 -5.02 -6.54 3.19
C PRO A 42 -5.62 -5.71 4.33
N LEU A 43 -6.62 -4.90 4.00
CA LEU A 43 -7.33 -4.10 4.99
C LEU A 43 -8.01 -5.03 6.01
N PRO A 44 -8.02 -4.68 7.31
CA PRO A 44 -8.72 -5.49 8.30
C PRO A 44 -10.20 -5.67 7.94
N PRO A 45 -10.79 -6.88 8.05
CA PRO A 45 -12.16 -7.15 7.59
C PRO A 45 -13.21 -6.19 8.17
N GLN A 46 -13.05 -5.81 9.43
CA GLN A 46 -13.92 -4.88 10.15
C GLN A 46 -13.93 -3.45 9.57
N ALA A 47 -12.95 -3.09 8.74
CA ALA A 47 -12.87 -1.76 8.15
C ALA A 47 -14.03 -1.47 7.17
N SER A 48 -14.55 -2.52 6.52
CA SER A 48 -15.67 -2.42 5.59
C SER A 48 -16.97 -1.94 6.26
N THR A 49 -17.20 -2.36 7.51
CA THR A 49 -18.38 -2.02 8.31
C THR A 49 -18.12 -0.89 9.32
N SER A 50 -16.87 -0.46 9.46
CA SER A 50 -16.47 0.55 10.43
C SER A 50 -16.84 1.96 9.96
N ASN A 51 -17.27 2.79 10.92
CA ASN A 51 -17.41 4.24 10.72
C ASN A 51 -16.08 4.99 10.93
N ARG A 52 -14.94 4.28 10.98
CA ARG A 52 -13.60 4.83 11.15
C ARG A 52 -12.77 4.69 9.88
N ILE A 53 -11.83 5.61 9.70
CA ILE A 53 -10.79 5.51 8.67
C ILE A 53 -9.66 4.64 9.21
N TYR A 54 -8.98 3.95 8.31
CA TYR A 54 -7.79 3.18 8.63
C TYR A 54 -6.60 3.81 7.91
N TYR A 55 -5.54 4.03 8.65
CA TYR A 55 -4.28 4.57 8.18
C TYR A 55 -3.25 3.45 8.11
N TYR A 56 -2.53 3.38 7.00
CA TYR A 56 -1.41 2.47 6.85
C TYR A 56 -0.12 3.20 7.20
N GLY A 57 0.65 2.70 8.16
CA GLY A 57 1.84 3.39 8.63
C GLY A 57 2.44 2.84 9.92
N TRP A 58 3.15 3.72 10.64
CA TRP A 58 3.89 3.37 11.85
C TRP A 58 3.46 4.24 13.02
N THR A 59 3.09 3.59 14.12
CA THR A 59 3.07 4.21 15.45
C THR A 59 4.49 4.63 15.83
N VAL A 60 4.66 5.87 16.26
CA VAL A 60 5.93 6.40 16.74
C VAL A 60 5.71 7.36 17.89
N GLU A 61 6.72 7.51 18.73
CA GLU A 61 6.78 8.61 19.69
C GLU A 61 7.04 9.93 18.95
N GLU A 62 6.40 11.01 19.38
CA GLU A 62 6.62 12.34 18.78
C GLU A 62 8.10 12.75 18.89
N GLU A 63 8.76 12.46 20.02
CA GLU A 63 10.18 12.77 20.20
C GLU A 63 11.06 12.02 19.18
N TRP A 64 10.66 10.81 18.76
CA TRP A 64 11.39 10.09 17.71
C TRP A 64 11.32 10.83 16.36
N VAL A 65 10.19 11.45 16.05
CA VAL A 65 10.01 12.25 14.84
C VAL A 65 10.82 13.53 14.94
N GLU A 66 10.78 14.22 16.08
CA GLU A 66 11.54 15.46 16.31
C GLU A 66 13.05 15.26 16.17
N ARG A 67 13.57 14.12 16.65
CA ARG A 67 14.98 13.72 16.50
C ARG A 67 15.42 13.55 15.03
N GLN A 68 14.50 13.51 14.07
CA GLN A 68 14.85 13.48 12.64
C GLN A 68 15.36 14.84 12.13
N ALA A 69 15.05 15.93 12.86
CA ALA A 69 15.51 17.29 12.61
C ALA A 69 15.86 17.98 13.95
N PRO A 70 16.92 17.50 14.64
CA PRO A 70 17.22 17.89 16.02
C PRO A 70 17.48 19.39 16.20
N GLN A 71 17.92 20.07 15.14
CA GLN A 71 18.19 21.51 15.15
C GLN A 71 16.93 22.38 15.26
N LEU A 72 15.75 21.84 14.92
CA LEU A 72 14.47 22.56 14.99
C LEU A 72 13.58 22.08 16.15
N ASN A 73 13.79 20.85 16.64
CA ASN A 73 13.04 20.20 17.72
C ASN A 73 11.53 20.47 17.67
N ARG A 74 10.95 20.25 16.49
CA ARG A 74 9.52 20.45 16.19
C ARG A 74 9.03 19.31 15.32
N LEU A 75 7.87 18.75 15.66
CA LEU A 75 7.23 17.64 14.94
C LEU A 75 7.17 17.84 13.42
N GLY A 76 6.75 19.03 12.96
CA GLY A 76 6.65 19.35 11.53
C GLY A 76 8.01 19.33 10.81
N ALA A 77 9.08 19.75 11.48
CA ALA A 77 10.43 19.70 10.92
C ALA A 77 10.93 18.26 10.81
N GLY A 78 10.68 17.45 11.84
CA GLY A 78 10.97 16.02 11.83
C GLY A 78 10.26 15.29 10.69
N LEU A 79 8.98 15.57 10.49
CA LEU A 79 8.19 15.03 9.39
C LEU A 79 8.75 15.44 8.03
N ASN A 80 9.15 16.69 7.85
CA ASN A 80 9.80 17.16 6.63
C ASN A 80 11.14 16.46 6.37
N ALA A 81 11.95 16.24 7.41
CA ALA A 81 13.19 15.48 7.28
C ALA A 81 12.93 14.03 6.83
N LEU A 82 11.88 13.37 7.34
CA LEU A 82 11.47 12.03 6.90
C LEU A 82 11.01 12.03 5.43
N ARG A 83 10.24 13.05 5.00
CA ARG A 83 9.83 13.20 3.59
C ARG A 83 11.03 13.30 2.65
N VAL A 84 12.05 14.07 3.03
CA VAL A 84 13.29 14.21 2.27
C VAL A 84 14.08 12.89 2.26
N LYS A 85 14.31 12.28 3.42
CA LYS A 85 15.09 11.02 3.56
C LYS A 85 14.47 9.84 2.79
N SER A 86 13.15 9.77 2.74
CA SER A 86 12.40 8.72 2.03
C SER A 86 12.14 9.02 0.56
N GLY A 87 12.22 10.29 0.16
CA GLY A 87 11.77 10.74 -1.15
C GLY A 87 10.24 10.69 -1.33
N TYR A 88 9.47 10.55 -0.24
CA TYR A 88 8.01 10.45 -0.27
C TYR A 88 7.37 11.67 0.43
N ARG A 89 6.87 12.61 -0.39
CA ARG A 89 6.34 13.90 0.11
C ARG A 89 5.02 13.80 0.86
N HIS A 90 4.26 12.72 0.66
CA HIS A 90 2.91 12.53 1.22
C HIS A 90 2.93 11.75 2.55
N LEU A 91 4.03 11.82 3.32
CA LEU A 91 4.00 11.40 4.72
C LEU A 91 3.19 12.38 5.54
N HIS A 92 2.36 11.86 6.43
CA HIS A 92 1.49 12.65 7.28
C HIS A 92 1.46 12.12 8.70
N GLY A 93 1.38 13.02 9.67
CA GLY A 93 1.12 12.70 11.07
C GLY A 93 -0.37 12.66 11.34
N VAL A 94 -0.85 11.58 11.96
CA VAL A 94 -2.25 11.39 12.38
C VAL A 94 -2.30 10.69 13.73
N ASN A 95 -3.45 10.72 14.39
CA ASN A 95 -3.67 9.98 15.62
C ASN A 95 -4.42 8.69 15.30
N GLY A 96 -3.91 7.56 15.78
CA GLY A 96 -4.51 6.25 15.57
C GLY A 96 -4.61 5.47 16.88
N TYR A 97 -5.63 4.63 16.97
CA TYR A 97 -5.71 3.62 18.02
C TYR A 97 -4.55 2.66 17.91
N VAL A 98 -3.94 2.39 19.05
CA VAL A 98 -2.84 1.44 19.18
C VAL A 98 -3.42 0.06 19.45
N ASN A 99 -2.89 -0.96 18.77
CA ASN A 99 -3.25 -2.33 19.12
C ASN A 99 -2.73 -2.64 20.53
N ASP A 100 -3.45 -3.43 21.32
CA ASP A 100 -3.10 -3.70 22.72
C ASP A 100 -1.65 -4.22 22.91
N LYS A 101 -1.13 -4.95 21.92
CA LYS A 101 0.25 -5.46 21.91
C LYS A 101 1.33 -4.37 21.83
N ASP A 102 0.99 -3.20 21.30
CA ASP A 102 1.89 -2.07 21.07
C ASP A 102 1.64 -0.94 22.11
N ALA A 103 0.73 -1.17 23.06
CA ALA A 103 0.17 -0.15 23.95
C ALA A 103 1.02 0.07 25.22
N SER A 104 1.75 1.19 25.32
CA SER A 104 2.48 1.60 26.54
C SER A 104 1.52 2.16 27.61
N PRO A 105 1.79 2.00 28.92
CA PRO A 105 0.96 2.57 29.99
C PRO A 105 0.90 4.11 29.97
N HIS A 106 1.84 4.79 29.31
CA HIS A 106 1.91 6.25 29.25
C HIS A 106 1.23 6.87 28.02
N MET A 107 0.55 6.05 27.20
CA MET A 107 -0.14 6.56 26.02
C MET A 107 -1.46 7.25 26.39
N ASP A 108 -1.83 8.24 25.59
CA ASP A 108 -3.11 8.92 25.70
C ASP A 108 -4.27 7.93 25.52
N VAL A 109 -5.37 8.21 26.21
CA VAL A 109 -6.59 7.42 26.11
C VAL A 109 -7.63 8.25 25.36
N GLY A 110 -8.14 7.70 24.26
CA GLY A 110 -9.21 8.30 23.48
C GLY A 110 -10.54 8.32 24.24
N PRO A 111 -11.55 9.05 23.74
CA PRO A 111 -12.85 9.19 24.41
C PRO A 111 -13.60 7.89 24.67
N ASP A 112 -13.24 6.81 23.98
CA ASP A 112 -13.81 5.48 24.10
C ASP A 112 -12.95 4.51 24.94
N GLY A 113 -11.98 5.04 25.70
CA GLY A 113 -11.16 4.25 26.63
C GLY A 113 -10.00 3.50 25.98
N ARG A 114 -9.81 3.62 24.67
CA ARG A 114 -8.71 2.95 23.95
C ARG A 114 -7.48 3.82 23.85
N LYS A 115 -6.29 3.21 23.88
CA LYS A 115 -5.04 3.97 23.76
C LYS A 115 -4.84 4.50 22.34
N VAL A 116 -4.38 5.74 22.25
CA VAL A 116 -4.11 6.46 21.01
C VAL A 116 -2.63 6.85 21.01
N SER A 117 -2.03 6.84 19.82
CA SER A 117 -0.65 7.31 19.64
C SER A 117 -0.50 7.96 18.28
N PHE A 118 0.60 8.70 18.14
CA PHE A 118 0.97 9.36 16.90
C PHE A 118 1.38 8.31 15.86
N VAL A 119 0.81 8.43 14.67
CA VAL A 119 1.03 7.54 13.54
C VAL A 119 1.57 8.36 12.37
N ILE A 120 2.70 7.93 11.83
CA ILE A 120 3.16 8.39 10.52
C ILE A 120 2.49 7.53 9.46
N MET A 121 1.52 8.09 8.75
CA MET A 121 0.79 7.40 7.69
C MET A 121 1.41 7.63 6.30
N VAL A 122 1.28 6.61 5.45
CA VAL A 122 1.66 6.59 4.02
C VAL A 122 0.48 6.35 3.09
N ALA A 123 -0.65 5.89 3.62
CA ALA A 123 -1.89 5.73 2.88
C ALA A 123 -3.06 5.74 3.86
N ALA A 124 -4.24 6.05 3.36
CA ALA A 124 -5.51 5.77 4.01
C ALA A 124 -6.24 4.66 3.24
N ASN A 125 -7.13 3.94 3.89
CA ASN A 125 -8.00 3.02 3.19
C ASN A 125 -8.90 3.76 2.20
N TRP A 126 -9.31 3.10 1.13
CA TRP A 126 -10.26 3.68 0.19
C TRP A 126 -11.56 4.02 0.92
N VAL A 127 -11.91 5.30 0.95
CA VAL A 127 -13.20 5.82 1.39
C VAL A 127 -13.79 6.62 0.23
N ASN A 128 -15.11 6.63 0.07
CA ASN A 128 -15.82 7.37 -1.00
C ASN A 128 -15.79 8.91 -0.77
N GLU A 129 -14.70 9.42 -0.22
CA GLU A 129 -14.42 10.83 -0.03
C GLU A 129 -13.14 11.16 -0.81
N SER A 130 -13.16 12.24 -1.58
CA SER A 130 -12.07 12.61 -2.50
C SER A 130 -10.69 12.60 -1.84
N LEU A 131 -10.64 13.01 -0.56
CA LEU A 131 -9.43 13.05 0.24
C LEU A 131 -8.81 11.65 0.47
N GLY A 132 -9.63 10.64 0.79
CA GLY A 132 -9.13 9.30 1.06
C GLY A 132 -8.75 8.55 -0.21
N ILE A 133 -9.47 8.79 -1.31
CA ILE A 133 -9.10 8.31 -2.65
C ILE A 133 -7.73 8.86 -3.04
N ASP A 134 -7.51 10.16 -2.87
CA ASP A 134 -6.24 10.80 -3.17
C ASP A 134 -5.09 10.22 -2.34
N LEU A 135 -5.29 10.03 -1.03
CA LEU A 135 -4.28 9.43 -0.16
C LEU A 135 -3.98 7.97 -0.50
N TYR A 136 -4.98 7.18 -0.90
CA TYR A 136 -4.77 5.80 -1.36
C TYR A 136 -4.02 5.74 -2.70
N ASN A 137 -4.35 6.64 -3.62
CA ASN A 137 -3.74 6.70 -4.94
C ASN A 137 -2.30 7.25 -4.90
N ARG A 138 -2.01 8.13 -3.94
CA ARG A 138 -0.67 8.70 -3.71
C ARG A 138 0.19 7.83 -2.80
N ARG A 139 -0.12 6.54 -2.62
CA ARG A 139 0.72 5.61 -1.84
C ARG A 139 2.16 5.57 -2.41
N PRO A 140 3.17 5.29 -1.57
CA PRO A 140 4.57 5.26 -2.01
C PRO A 140 4.81 4.20 -3.09
N THR A 141 5.84 4.40 -3.91
CA THR A 141 6.35 3.34 -4.79
C THR A 141 7.03 2.23 -3.98
N VAL A 142 7.32 1.09 -4.60
CA VAL A 142 8.07 -0.01 -3.98
C VAL A 142 9.38 0.50 -3.38
N ARG A 143 10.19 1.23 -4.16
CA ARG A 143 11.47 1.79 -3.68
C ARG A 143 11.30 2.77 -2.51
N GLN A 144 10.28 3.64 -2.56
CA GLN A 144 9.99 4.57 -1.46
C GLN A 144 9.56 3.81 -0.20
N MET A 145 8.73 2.77 -0.36
CA MET A 145 8.29 1.94 0.77
C MET A 145 9.47 1.19 1.40
N GLU A 146 10.37 0.60 0.60
CA GLU A 146 11.59 -0.03 1.11
C GLU A 146 12.43 0.95 1.93
N ARG A 147 12.64 2.17 1.41
CA ARG A 147 13.37 3.22 2.12
C ARG A 147 12.71 3.61 3.43
N LEU A 148 11.38 3.65 3.48
CA LEU A 148 10.64 3.90 4.71
C LEU A 148 10.80 2.73 5.69
N VAL A 149 10.68 1.49 5.24
CA VAL A 149 10.89 0.30 6.09
C VAL A 149 12.30 0.30 6.69
N GLU A 150 13.32 0.69 5.93
CA GLU A 150 14.69 0.89 6.46
C GLU A 150 14.74 1.96 7.56
N LEU A 151 14.14 3.13 7.32
CA LEU A 151 14.14 4.26 8.27
C LEU A 151 13.41 3.92 9.59
N PHE A 152 12.30 3.20 9.51
CA PHE A 152 11.49 2.82 10.68
C PHE A 152 11.93 1.48 11.30
N GLY A 153 12.78 0.70 10.63
CA GLY A 153 13.26 -0.60 11.08
C GLY A 153 12.20 -1.71 11.13
N ARG A 154 10.98 -1.45 10.63
CA ARG A 154 9.85 -2.39 10.66
C ARG A 154 8.87 -2.14 9.53
N LYS A 155 8.05 -3.14 9.20
CA LYS A 155 6.94 -2.98 8.24
C LYS A 155 5.81 -2.11 8.82
N PRO A 156 5.13 -1.31 7.98
CA PRO A 156 3.92 -0.59 8.39
C PRO A 156 2.76 -1.56 8.65
N SER A 157 1.74 -1.09 9.35
CA SER A 157 0.50 -1.81 9.60
C SER A 157 -0.71 -0.89 9.51
N TRP A 158 -1.92 -1.47 9.48
CA TRP A 158 -3.15 -0.70 9.57
C TRP A 158 -3.45 -0.26 11.00
N HIS A 159 -3.81 1.02 11.17
CA HIS A 159 -4.20 1.66 12.42
C HIS A 159 -5.57 2.31 12.21
N MET A 160 -6.49 2.15 13.16
CA MET A 160 -7.80 2.76 13.07
C MET A 160 -7.78 4.17 13.62
N ASP A 161 -8.39 5.12 12.94
CA ASP A 161 -8.53 6.50 13.41
C ASP A 161 -9.31 6.57 14.72
N GLY A 162 -8.83 7.42 15.64
CA GLY A 162 -9.55 7.83 16.85
C GLY A 162 -10.93 8.44 16.54
N ARG A 163 -11.01 9.20 15.46
CA ARG A 163 -12.18 9.98 15.05
C ARG A 163 -13.05 9.24 14.04
N PRO A 164 -14.39 9.37 14.14
CA PRO A 164 -15.29 8.94 13.08
C PRO A 164 -14.99 9.58 11.71
N LYS A 165 -15.27 8.85 10.61
CA LYS A 165 -15.15 9.28 9.21
C LYS A 165 -15.70 10.70 8.95
N ARG A 166 -16.80 11.06 9.60
CA ARG A 166 -17.43 12.40 9.44
C ARG A 166 -16.51 13.58 9.77
N TYR A 167 -15.45 13.36 10.56
CA TYR A 167 -14.48 14.38 10.94
C TYR A 167 -13.22 14.34 10.07
N PHE A 168 -13.20 13.55 9.01
CA PHE A 168 -12.01 13.38 8.20
C PHE A 168 -11.59 14.66 7.47
N GLY A 169 -12.57 15.46 7.02
CA GLY A 169 -12.33 16.77 6.43
C GLY A 169 -11.70 17.79 7.37
N ASP A 170 -11.80 17.57 8.69
CA ASP A 170 -11.23 18.47 9.71
C ASP A 170 -9.73 18.26 9.91
N TYR A 171 -9.17 17.20 9.33
CA TYR A 171 -7.74 16.99 9.41
C TYR A 171 -7.00 18.04 8.59
N PRO A 172 -5.96 18.70 9.16
CA PRO A 172 -5.13 19.66 8.43
C PRO A 172 -4.36 19.03 7.25
N LEU A 173 -4.47 17.70 7.07
CA LEU A 173 -4.07 16.95 5.88
C LEU A 173 -4.67 17.52 4.59
N ALA A 174 -5.90 18.04 4.65
CA ALA A 174 -6.61 18.60 3.51
C ALA A 174 -5.92 19.84 2.92
N MET A 175 -5.18 20.60 3.75
CA MET A 175 -4.54 21.85 3.32
C MET A 175 -3.27 21.64 2.48
N HIS A 176 -2.66 20.45 2.50
CA HIS A 176 -1.43 20.15 1.74
C HIS A 176 -1.68 19.34 0.46
N LEU A 177 -2.94 19.07 0.12
CA LEU A 177 -3.30 18.33 -1.09
C LEU A 177 -3.70 19.22 -2.26
N THR A 178 -3.89 20.52 -2.00
CA THR A 178 -4.22 21.55 -2.99
C THR A 178 -3.02 22.07 -3.77
N ASP A 179 -1.79 21.79 -3.33
CA ASP A 179 -0.58 22.13 -4.09
C ASP A 179 -0.39 21.10 -5.21
N ARG A 180 -1.02 21.36 -6.36
CA ARG A 180 -0.80 20.65 -7.63
C ARG A 180 0.38 21.24 -8.38
#